data_AF-E5L9J6-F1
#
_entry.id   AF-E5L9J6-F1
#
_cell.length_a   1.000
_cell.length_b   1.000
_cell.length_c   1.000
_cell.angle_alpha   90.00
_cell.angle_beta   90.00
_cell.angle_gamma   90.00
#
_symmetry.space_group_name_H-M   'P 1'
#
loop_
_entity.id
_entity.type
_entity.pdbx_description
1 polymer ?
#
loop_
_entity_poly.entity_id
_entity_poly.type
_entity_poly.pdbx_seq_one_letter_code
_entity_poly.pdbx_strand_id
1 'polypeptide(L)'
;NLQTEEVCSGLFDLNWPILNYTIHNTVAETRSLCGILPISFCQVKQNEYNFTLTIDGNSVGVDGPKSNIPVKSDADWKILQLTDIHYDPEYAPGSLADCLEPMCCQRSSASGTIEVSKQAGYWGDYRDCDTPLHLIENAFEHIRETHEKIDYIYQTGDIVSHIYWATTKNGNKDVLSKLNQLIAEKFDGIPVYPNVGNHESHPSNVFGAIDAPAEFNVRWLYEHLWSIWYRWLPTDAEQTVLKGGYYTASPKQGFRVISINSNE
;
A
#
# COMPACT_ATOMS: atom_id res chain seq x y z
N ASN A 1 18.76 5.13 -22.82
CA ASN A 1 18.98 4.46 -21.52
C ASN A 1 17.85 4.83 -20.59
N LEU A 2 16.78 4.01 -20.55
CA LEU A 2 15.63 4.25 -19.67
C LEU A 2 15.95 3.84 -18.23
N GLN A 3 16.46 2.62 -18.05
CA GLN A 3 16.93 2.01 -16.80
C GLN A 3 17.97 0.91 -17.11
N THR A 4 18.47 0.21 -16.09
CA THR A 4 19.34 -0.99 -16.26
C THR A 4 18.61 -2.12 -17.00
N GLU A 5 19.36 -3.07 -17.57
CA GLU A 5 18.79 -4.23 -18.26
C GLU A 5 17.89 -5.07 -17.34
N GLU A 6 18.33 -5.29 -16.10
CA GLU A 6 17.57 -6.02 -15.09
C GLU A 6 16.22 -5.36 -14.80
N VAL A 7 16.21 -4.05 -14.53
CA VAL A 7 14.98 -3.30 -14.25
C VAL A 7 14.06 -3.31 -15.47
N CYS A 8 14.61 -3.13 -16.68
CA CYS A 8 13.81 -3.14 -17.91
C CYS A 8 13.19 -4.52 -18.19
N SER A 9 13.96 -5.61 -18.03
CA SER A 9 13.45 -6.97 -18.23
C SER A 9 12.39 -7.30 -17.18
N GLY A 10 12.68 -7.04 -15.89
CA GLY A 10 11.74 -7.30 -14.81
C GLY A 10 10.42 -6.54 -14.98
N LEU A 11 10.47 -5.25 -15.30
CA LEU A 11 9.28 -4.47 -15.61
C LEU A 11 8.51 -5.03 -16.81
N PHE A 12 9.18 -5.39 -17.90
CA PHE A 12 8.52 -5.93 -19.08
C PHE A 12 7.89 -7.29 -18.80
N ASP A 13 8.64 -8.21 -18.20
CA ASP A 13 8.19 -9.59 -17.94
C ASP A 13 7.01 -9.62 -16.97
N LEU A 14 7.02 -8.76 -15.95
CA LEU A 14 5.92 -8.64 -15.00
C LEU A 14 4.67 -8.02 -15.62
N ASN A 15 4.81 -6.94 -16.40
CA ASN A 15 3.66 -6.12 -16.81
C ASN A 15 3.13 -6.45 -18.21
N TRP A 16 3.94 -7.00 -19.12
CA TRP A 16 3.52 -7.24 -20.51
C TRP A 16 2.30 -8.16 -20.63
N PRO A 17 2.21 -9.31 -19.91
CA PRO A 17 1.02 -10.16 -19.99
C PRO A 17 -0.25 -9.43 -19.55
N ILE A 18 -0.17 -8.61 -18.50
CA ILE A 18 -1.28 -7.82 -17.97
C ILE A 18 -1.68 -6.73 -18.96
N LEU A 19 -0.71 -5.96 -19.47
CA LEU A 19 -0.98 -4.91 -20.45
C LEU A 19 -1.60 -5.49 -21.73
N ASN A 20 -1.06 -6.60 -22.22
CA ASN A 20 -1.60 -7.31 -23.37
C ASN A 20 -3.04 -7.77 -23.11
N TYR A 21 -3.33 -8.36 -21.94
CA TYR A 21 -4.68 -8.74 -21.55
C TYR A 21 -5.62 -7.52 -21.50
N THR A 22 -5.22 -6.45 -20.81
CA THR A 22 -6.01 -5.22 -20.66
C THR A 22 -6.32 -4.59 -22.01
N ILE A 23 -5.36 -4.47 -22.93
CA ILE A 23 -5.60 -3.89 -24.26
C ILE A 23 -6.62 -4.71 -25.06
N HIS A 24 -6.62 -6.04 -24.93
CA HIS A 24 -7.53 -6.91 -25.69
C HIS A 24 -8.91 -7.08 -25.03
N ASN A 25 -9.07 -6.67 -23.76
CA ASN A 25 -10.30 -6.86 -22.98
C ASN A 25 -10.86 -5.55 -22.40
N THR A 26 -10.29 -4.41 -22.75
CA THR A 26 -10.79 -3.10 -22.34
C THR A 26 -11.92 -2.63 -23.25
N VAL A 27 -12.81 -1.80 -22.70
CA VAL A 27 -13.78 -1.02 -23.47
C VAL A 27 -13.14 0.14 -24.24
N ALA A 28 -11.86 0.44 -23.96
CA ALA A 28 -11.13 1.52 -24.62
C ALA A 28 -11.01 1.26 -26.13
N GLU A 29 -11.44 2.22 -26.94
CA GLU A 29 -11.19 2.19 -28.38
C GLU A 29 -9.79 2.74 -28.70
N THR A 30 -9.31 2.54 -29.93
CA THR A 30 -8.03 3.09 -30.40
C THR A 30 -7.92 4.61 -30.19
N ARG A 31 -9.05 5.33 -30.26
CA ARG A 31 -9.11 6.77 -29.98
C ARG A 31 -8.89 7.08 -28.50
N SER A 32 -9.48 6.28 -27.61
CA SER A 32 -9.31 6.38 -26.17
C SER A 32 -7.85 6.15 -25.78
N LEU A 33 -7.22 5.12 -26.34
CA LEU A 33 -5.79 4.87 -26.17
C LEU A 33 -4.92 6.00 -26.70
N CYS A 34 -5.27 6.57 -27.86
CA CYS A 34 -4.52 7.72 -28.39
C CYS A 34 -4.58 8.93 -27.46
N GLY A 35 -5.72 9.15 -26.79
CA GLY A 35 -5.88 10.27 -25.85
C GLY A 35 -5.08 10.17 -24.56
N ILE A 36 -4.54 8.99 -24.25
CA ILE A 36 -3.62 8.80 -23.13
C ILE A 36 -2.20 9.27 -23.50
N LEU A 37 -1.87 9.30 -24.79
CA LEU A 37 -0.54 9.73 -25.24
C LEU A 37 -0.42 11.26 -25.11
N PRO A 38 0.77 11.79 -24.76
CA PRO A 38 1.02 13.23 -24.64
C PRO A 38 1.12 13.91 -26.02
N ILE A 39 0.15 13.68 -26.90
CA ILE A 39 0.13 14.10 -28.31
C ILE A 39 -1.10 14.99 -28.53
N SER A 40 -0.86 16.24 -28.92
CA SER A 40 -1.88 17.30 -28.94
C SER A 40 -3.09 17.05 -29.85
N PHE A 41 -2.95 16.29 -30.95
CA PHE A 41 -4.07 15.99 -31.85
C PHE A 41 -4.98 14.86 -31.36
N CYS A 42 -4.61 14.17 -30.27
CA CYS A 42 -5.37 13.05 -29.72
C CYS A 42 -6.21 13.39 -28.49
N GLN A 43 -6.60 14.66 -28.30
CA GLN A 43 -7.54 15.01 -27.22
C GLN A 43 -8.95 14.45 -27.50
N VAL A 44 -9.20 13.22 -27.06
CA VAL A 44 -10.45 12.48 -27.23
C VAL A 44 -11.21 12.45 -25.91
N LYS A 45 -12.52 12.74 -25.94
CA LYS A 45 -13.40 12.53 -24.77
C LYS A 45 -13.69 11.04 -24.62
N GLN A 46 -13.39 10.48 -23.44
CA GLN A 46 -13.61 9.07 -23.13
C GLN A 46 -14.92 8.92 -22.32
N ASN A 47 -16.06 9.06 -22.99
CA ASN A 47 -17.38 9.04 -22.33
C ASN A 47 -17.76 7.67 -21.76
N GLU A 48 -17.13 6.60 -22.25
CA GLU A 48 -17.28 5.23 -21.77
C GLU A 48 -16.90 5.06 -20.28
N TYR A 49 -16.13 5.99 -19.72
CA TYR A 49 -15.75 6.01 -18.30
C TYR A 49 -16.60 6.97 -17.45
N ASN A 50 -17.62 7.62 -18.02
CA ASN A 50 -18.54 8.44 -17.24
C ASN A 50 -19.46 7.54 -16.42
N PHE A 51 -19.44 7.68 -15.10
CA PHE A 51 -20.38 7.01 -14.20
C PHE A 51 -21.11 8.02 -13.32
N THR A 52 -22.31 7.65 -12.87
CA THR A 52 -23.11 8.45 -11.95
C THR A 52 -23.52 7.58 -10.77
N LEU A 53 -23.38 8.10 -9.55
CA LEU A 53 -23.85 7.46 -8.33
C LEU A 53 -25.17 8.10 -7.90
N THR A 54 -26.18 7.28 -7.61
CA THR A 54 -27.42 7.76 -6.99
C THR A 54 -27.20 7.80 -5.48
N ILE A 55 -27.26 8.99 -4.91
CA ILE A 55 -27.18 9.19 -3.46
C ILE A 55 -28.60 9.13 -2.90
N ASP A 56 -28.82 8.24 -1.91
CA ASP A 56 -30.09 8.21 -1.19
C ASP A 56 -30.24 9.48 -0.33
N GLY A 57 -31.17 10.34 -0.75
CA GLY A 57 -31.49 11.60 -0.08
C GLY A 57 -32.44 11.47 1.11
N ASN A 58 -32.87 10.26 1.48
CA ASN A 58 -33.79 10.05 2.62
C ASN A 58 -33.11 10.22 4.00
N SER A 59 -31.86 10.67 4.04
CA SER A 59 -31.16 10.98 5.28
C SER A 59 -31.64 12.31 5.87
N VAL A 60 -31.60 12.43 7.20
CA VAL A 60 -31.83 13.71 7.89
C VAL A 60 -30.84 14.72 7.32
N GLY A 61 -31.36 15.86 6.84
CA GLY A 61 -30.52 16.93 6.30
C GLY A 61 -29.45 17.34 7.31
N VAL A 62 -28.29 17.76 6.82
CA VAL A 62 -27.24 18.27 7.71
C VAL A 62 -27.74 19.59 8.32
N ASP A 63 -27.97 19.60 9.63
CA ASP A 63 -28.57 20.72 10.38
C ASP A 63 -27.66 21.97 10.48
N GLY A 64 -26.50 21.96 9.80
CA GLY A 64 -25.50 23.02 9.79
C GLY A 64 -24.12 22.58 10.32
N PRO A 65 -23.12 23.48 10.33
CA PRO A 65 -21.81 23.20 10.90
C PRO A 65 -21.92 22.91 12.40
N LYS A 66 -21.13 21.94 12.89
CA LYS A 66 -21.01 21.69 14.33
C LYS A 66 -20.25 22.87 14.97
N SER A 67 -20.98 23.83 15.52
CA SER A 67 -20.39 24.99 16.22
C SER A 67 -19.85 24.65 17.62
N ASN A 68 -20.37 23.59 18.24
CA ASN A 68 -19.97 23.14 19.57
C ASN A 68 -18.90 22.05 19.46
N ILE A 69 -17.68 22.44 19.14
CA ILE A 69 -16.52 21.54 19.20
C ILE A 69 -16.15 21.34 20.68
N PRO A 70 -16.15 20.11 21.22
CA PRO A 70 -15.73 19.87 22.59
C PRO A 70 -14.30 20.34 22.84
N VAL A 71 -14.03 20.84 24.04
CA VAL A 71 -12.66 21.17 24.46
C VAL A 71 -11.88 19.87 24.63
N LYS A 72 -10.62 19.87 24.16
CA LYS A 72 -9.71 18.73 24.31
C LYS A 72 -9.65 18.24 25.76
N SER A 73 -9.71 16.94 25.95
CA SER A 73 -9.69 16.31 27.27
C SER A 73 -8.93 14.98 27.28
N ASP A 74 -8.64 14.43 28.45
CA ASP A 74 -8.04 13.10 28.59
C ASP A 74 -8.99 11.96 28.13
N ALA A 75 -10.28 12.26 27.98
CA ALA A 75 -11.27 11.34 27.44
C ALA A 75 -11.18 11.22 25.90
N ASP A 76 -10.42 12.10 25.23
CA ASP A 76 -10.26 12.06 23.78
C ASP A 76 -9.49 10.82 23.34
N TRP A 77 -9.82 10.31 22.16
CA TRP A 77 -9.09 9.21 21.56
C TRP A 77 -7.74 9.68 21.02
N LYS A 78 -6.73 8.84 21.21
CA LYS A 78 -5.40 8.97 20.62
C LYS A 78 -5.27 7.86 19.59
N ILE A 79 -5.26 8.26 18.32
CA ILE A 79 -5.13 7.36 17.19
C ILE A 79 -3.71 7.47 16.66
N LEU A 80 -2.99 6.36 16.63
CA LEU A 80 -1.70 6.29 15.94
C LEU A 80 -1.96 6.05 14.45
N GLN A 81 -1.29 6.79 13.58
CA GLN A 81 -1.32 6.53 12.15
C GLN A 81 0.06 6.04 11.70
N LEU A 82 0.08 4.87 11.07
CA LEU A 82 1.25 4.25 10.44
C LEU A 82 0.98 4.18 8.93
N THR A 83 1.91 4.64 8.11
CA THR A 83 1.74 4.69 6.66
C THR A 83 3.10 4.58 5.99
N ASP A 84 3.14 4.06 4.76
CA ASP A 84 4.32 4.10 3.88
C ASP A 84 5.58 3.56 4.58
N ILE A 85 5.42 2.43 5.29
CA ILE A 85 6.53 1.83 6.04
C ILE A 85 7.61 1.33 5.08
N HIS A 86 7.20 0.82 3.91
CA HIS A 86 8.07 0.25 2.88
C HIS A 86 9.21 -0.57 3.47
N TYR A 87 8.84 -1.69 4.08
CA TYR A 87 9.81 -2.60 4.66
C TYR A 87 10.62 -3.27 3.54
N ASP A 88 11.92 -2.99 3.51
CA ASP A 88 12.88 -3.68 2.67
C ASP A 88 13.54 -4.84 3.44
N PRO A 89 13.18 -6.10 3.13
CA PRO A 89 13.77 -7.26 3.78
C PRO A 89 15.25 -7.45 3.43
N GLU A 90 15.73 -6.85 2.34
CA GLU A 90 17.10 -7.00 1.84
C GLU A 90 17.99 -5.79 2.15
N TYR A 91 17.49 -4.77 2.86
CA TYR A 91 18.30 -3.61 3.24
C TYR A 91 19.53 -4.06 4.05
N ALA A 92 20.71 -3.67 3.60
CA ALA A 92 21.98 -4.03 4.21
C ALA A 92 22.81 -2.77 4.51
N PRO A 93 23.10 -2.44 5.79
CA PRO A 93 24.05 -1.38 6.12
C PRO A 93 25.40 -1.60 5.46
N GLY A 94 26.01 -0.53 4.92
CA GLY A 94 27.28 -0.63 4.20
C GLY A 94 27.17 -1.02 2.72
N SER A 95 25.97 -1.39 2.25
CA SER A 95 25.70 -1.67 0.83
C SER A 95 25.76 -0.41 -0.04
N LEU A 96 25.67 -0.56 -1.36
CA LEU A 96 25.71 0.57 -2.28
C LEU A 96 24.37 1.33 -2.23
N ALA A 97 24.41 2.58 -1.79
CA ALA A 97 23.24 3.44 -1.71
C ALA A 97 23.10 4.42 -2.89
N ASP A 98 24.11 4.46 -3.77
CA ASP A 98 24.13 5.24 -5.02
C ASP A 98 24.31 4.28 -6.20
N CYS A 99 23.21 3.63 -6.57
CA CYS A 99 23.13 2.63 -7.63
C CYS A 99 22.42 3.19 -8.87
N LEU A 100 22.37 2.41 -9.95
CA LEU A 100 21.69 2.84 -11.19
C LEU A 100 20.21 2.46 -11.22
N GLU A 101 19.79 1.55 -10.34
CA GLU A 101 18.40 1.12 -10.22
C GLU A 101 17.54 2.15 -9.45
N PRO A 102 16.19 2.11 -9.57
CA PRO A 102 15.30 3.02 -8.86
C PRO A 102 15.29 2.88 -7.33
N MET A 103 15.87 1.81 -6.79
CA MET A 103 16.00 1.54 -5.36
C MET A 103 17.32 0.81 -5.10
N CYS A 104 18.06 1.25 -4.10
CA CYS A 104 19.40 0.80 -3.74
C CYS A 104 19.42 0.18 -2.33
N CYS A 105 20.57 0.21 -1.66
CA CYS A 105 20.77 -0.22 -0.27
C CYS A 105 20.62 -1.72 0.04
N GLN A 106 20.50 -2.58 -0.98
CA GLN A 106 20.46 -4.05 -0.79
C GLN A 106 21.79 -4.73 -1.14
N ARG A 107 22.44 -4.29 -2.24
CA ARG A 107 23.56 -5.02 -2.88
C ARG A 107 24.92 -4.41 -2.58
N SER A 108 25.96 -5.24 -2.56
CA SER A 108 27.35 -4.78 -2.61
C SER A 108 27.70 -4.26 -4.02
N SER A 109 28.72 -3.40 -4.14
CA SER A 109 29.19 -2.97 -5.46
C SER A 109 29.80 -4.15 -6.24
N ALA A 110 29.63 -4.13 -7.57
CA ALA A 110 30.29 -5.09 -8.45
C ALA A 110 31.84 -5.06 -8.34
N SER A 111 32.42 -3.98 -7.79
CA SER A 111 33.85 -3.81 -7.55
C SER A 111 34.36 -4.38 -6.21
N GLY A 112 33.49 -4.92 -5.35
CA GLY A 112 33.85 -5.57 -4.08
C GLY A 112 34.23 -4.61 -2.93
N THR A 113 34.63 -3.38 -3.23
CA THR A 113 34.77 -2.28 -2.25
C THR A 113 33.86 -1.12 -2.62
N ILE A 114 33.12 -0.63 -1.62
CA ILE A 114 32.26 0.56 -1.71
C ILE A 114 32.94 1.68 -0.94
N GLU A 115 33.11 2.84 -1.58
CA GLU A 115 33.58 4.06 -0.90
C GLU A 115 32.65 4.38 0.27
N VAL A 116 33.19 4.76 1.43
CA VAL A 116 32.39 5.01 2.64
C VAL A 116 31.28 6.05 2.41
N SER A 117 31.50 7.05 1.54
CA SER A 117 30.50 8.05 1.15
C SER A 117 29.33 7.48 0.34
N LYS A 118 29.49 6.30 -0.26
CA LYS A 118 28.49 5.61 -1.08
C LYS A 118 27.81 4.45 -0.35
N GLN A 119 28.19 4.23 0.90
CA GLN A 119 27.62 3.18 1.73
C GLN A 119 26.28 3.62 2.31
N ALA A 120 25.35 2.66 2.37
CA ALA A 120 24.08 2.80 3.06
C ALA A 120 24.31 2.96 4.57
N GLY A 121 23.58 3.89 5.19
CA GLY A 121 23.62 4.07 6.64
C GLY A 121 23.06 2.86 7.41
N TYR A 122 23.33 2.80 8.72
CA TYR A 122 22.75 1.76 9.56
C TYR A 122 21.24 1.92 9.66
N TRP A 123 20.73 3.07 10.11
CA TRP A 123 19.31 3.31 10.35
C TRP A 123 18.46 3.54 9.09
N GLY A 124 19.09 3.64 7.92
CA GLY A 124 18.47 4.11 6.69
C GLY A 124 19.43 4.99 5.91
N ASP A 125 18.99 5.47 4.75
CA ASP A 125 19.75 6.35 3.89
C ASP A 125 18.85 7.44 3.29
N TYR A 126 19.42 8.59 2.94
CA TYR A 126 18.67 9.73 2.36
C TYR A 126 18.57 9.67 0.83
N ARG A 127 19.15 8.64 0.19
CA ARG A 127 19.03 8.36 -1.24
C ARG A 127 17.83 7.46 -1.52
N ASP A 128 17.76 6.88 -2.71
CA ASP A 128 16.67 6.02 -3.16
C ASP A 128 16.74 4.65 -2.47
N CYS A 129 16.37 4.58 -1.19
CA CYS A 129 16.39 3.38 -0.37
C CYS A 129 15.15 3.31 0.53
N ASP A 130 14.72 2.09 0.83
CA ASP A 130 13.59 1.81 1.71
C ASP A 130 14.04 1.41 3.12
N THR A 131 13.08 1.07 3.98
CA THR A 131 13.25 1.01 5.42
C THR A 131 13.76 -0.35 5.90
N PRO A 132 14.88 -0.43 6.63
CA PRO A 132 15.31 -1.67 7.26
C PRO A 132 14.47 -2.04 8.49
N LEU A 133 14.39 -3.34 8.78
CA LEU A 133 13.59 -3.87 9.90
C LEU A 133 13.95 -3.22 11.25
N HIS A 134 15.23 -3.03 11.55
CA HIS A 134 15.65 -2.49 12.85
C HIS A 134 15.24 -1.03 13.06
N LEU A 135 15.09 -0.23 11.98
CA LEU A 135 14.51 1.12 12.10
C LEU A 135 13.02 1.02 12.45
N ILE A 136 12.27 0.12 11.81
CA ILE A 136 10.85 -0.10 12.10
C ILE A 136 10.66 -0.54 13.55
N GLU A 137 11.45 -1.52 14.01
CA GLU A 137 11.40 -2.02 15.38
C GLU A 137 11.71 -0.91 16.40
N ASN A 138 12.73 -0.10 16.14
CA ASN A 138 13.10 1.02 17.01
C ASN A 138 12.02 2.10 17.05
N ALA A 139 11.42 2.44 15.90
CA ALA A 139 10.32 3.40 15.84
C ALA A 139 9.10 2.91 16.63
N PHE A 140 8.73 1.63 16.48
CA PHE A 140 7.62 1.06 17.24
C PHE A 140 7.90 1.01 18.74
N GLU A 141 9.12 0.66 19.15
CA GLU A 141 9.53 0.72 20.56
C GLU A 141 9.42 2.14 21.11
N HIS A 142 9.96 3.13 20.39
CA HIS A 142 9.87 4.53 20.80
C HIS A 142 8.43 5.03 20.95
N ILE A 143 7.53 4.64 20.03
CA ILE A 143 6.10 4.96 20.12
C ILE A 143 5.50 4.39 21.41
N ARG A 144 5.82 3.13 21.76
CA ARG A 144 5.31 2.47 22.97
C ARG A 144 5.85 3.09 24.26
N GLU A 145 7.11 3.52 24.26
CA GLU A 145 7.72 4.21 25.40
C GLU A 145 7.16 5.64 25.59
N THR A 146 6.83 6.32 24.49
CA THR A 146 6.42 7.73 24.52
C THR A 146 4.91 7.90 24.74
N HIS A 147 4.09 6.96 24.24
CA HIS A 147 2.64 7.08 24.24
C HIS A 147 1.98 6.00 25.09
N GLU A 148 1.70 6.33 26.35
CA GLU A 148 1.00 5.44 27.30
C GLU A 148 -0.41 5.05 26.84
N LYS A 149 -1.11 5.94 26.11
CA LYS A 149 -2.47 5.74 25.60
C LYS A 149 -2.50 5.81 24.08
N ILE A 150 -2.87 4.70 23.46
CA ILE A 150 -3.21 4.56 22.04
C ILE A 150 -4.50 3.74 22.00
N ASP A 151 -5.59 4.35 21.54
CA ASP A 151 -6.89 3.68 21.49
C ASP A 151 -7.01 2.80 20.25
N TYR A 152 -6.53 3.29 19.11
CA TYR A 152 -6.60 2.63 17.80
C TYR A 152 -5.36 2.94 16.96
N ILE A 153 -5.07 2.05 16.01
CA ILE A 153 -4.03 2.26 14.99
C ILE A 153 -4.70 2.29 13.62
N TYR A 154 -4.41 3.31 12.83
CA TYR A 154 -4.70 3.33 11.40
C TYR A 154 -3.42 2.96 10.66
N GLN A 155 -3.43 1.84 9.93
CA GLN A 155 -2.30 1.43 9.10
C GLN A 155 -2.69 1.59 7.63
N THR A 156 -2.19 2.62 6.95
CA THR A 156 -2.75 3.07 5.67
C THR A 156 -2.05 2.53 4.42
N GLY A 157 -1.57 1.28 4.47
CA GLY A 157 -0.96 0.60 3.33
C GLY A 157 0.54 0.84 3.16
N ASP A 158 1.05 0.47 1.98
CA ASP A 158 2.42 0.66 1.52
C ASP A 158 3.47 0.07 2.46
N ILE A 159 3.30 -1.23 2.67
CA ILE A 159 4.21 -2.09 3.44
C ILE A 159 5.35 -2.64 2.56
N VAL A 160 5.06 -2.96 1.30
CA VAL A 160 6.02 -3.56 0.38
C VAL A 160 6.96 -2.50 -0.18
N SER A 161 8.27 -2.81 -0.28
CA SER A 161 9.28 -1.90 -0.81
C SER A 161 9.14 -1.59 -2.31
N HIS A 162 9.89 -0.61 -2.78
CA HIS A 162 9.94 -0.08 -4.13
C HIS A 162 10.74 -0.96 -5.11
N ILE A 163 10.99 -2.23 -4.80
CA ILE A 163 11.59 -3.21 -5.73
C ILE A 163 10.59 -3.75 -6.77
N TYR A 164 9.72 -2.88 -7.30
CA TYR A 164 8.54 -3.25 -8.10
C TYR A 164 8.85 -4.03 -9.38
N TRP A 165 10.10 -4.01 -9.87
CA TRP A 165 10.55 -4.80 -11.03
C TRP A 165 10.91 -6.26 -10.70
N ALA A 166 10.98 -6.63 -9.42
CA ALA A 166 11.40 -7.96 -8.97
C ALA A 166 10.54 -8.52 -7.81
N THR A 167 9.33 -7.97 -7.60
CA THR A 167 8.39 -8.52 -6.60
C THR A 167 7.86 -9.89 -7.01
N THR A 168 7.28 -10.63 -6.06
CA THR A 168 6.50 -11.85 -6.33
C THR A 168 5.30 -11.90 -5.38
N LYS A 169 4.25 -12.67 -5.73
CA LYS A 169 3.10 -12.87 -4.83
C LYS A 169 3.53 -13.38 -3.45
N ASN A 170 4.46 -14.35 -3.39
CA ASN A 170 4.94 -14.91 -2.13
C ASN A 170 5.80 -13.91 -1.35
N GLY A 171 6.72 -13.20 -2.01
CA GLY A 171 7.53 -12.16 -1.37
C GLY A 171 6.67 -11.07 -0.72
N ASN A 172 5.65 -10.58 -1.43
CA ASN A 172 4.70 -9.62 -0.86
C ASN A 172 3.95 -10.21 0.34
N LYS A 173 3.48 -11.46 0.28
CA LYS A 173 2.83 -12.12 1.42
C LYS A 173 3.75 -12.22 2.64
N ASP A 174 5.03 -12.52 2.43
CA ASP A 174 6.00 -12.65 3.51
C ASP A 174 6.26 -11.31 4.19
N VAL A 175 6.47 -10.24 3.41
CA VAL A 175 6.64 -8.87 3.92
C VAL A 175 5.40 -8.41 4.69
N LEU A 176 4.20 -8.61 4.11
CA LEU A 176 2.93 -8.26 4.74
C LEU A 176 2.71 -9.03 6.06
N SER A 177 2.98 -10.33 6.06
CA SER A 177 2.86 -11.17 7.26
C SER A 177 3.82 -10.71 8.35
N LYS A 178 5.10 -10.49 7.99
CA LYS A 178 6.15 -10.08 8.91
C LYS A 178 5.80 -8.76 9.59
N LEU A 179 5.38 -7.76 8.83
CA LEU A 179 5.10 -6.43 9.39
C LEU A 179 3.78 -6.41 10.17
N ASN A 180 2.72 -7.06 9.69
CA ASN A 180 1.46 -7.16 10.45
C ASN A 180 1.65 -7.95 11.75
N GLN A 181 2.49 -9.00 11.74
CA GLN A 181 2.87 -9.72 12.96
C GLN A 181 3.64 -8.81 13.92
N LEU A 182 4.65 -8.06 13.44
CA LEU A 182 5.41 -7.14 14.28
C LEU A 182 4.51 -6.05 14.90
N ILE A 183 3.56 -5.51 14.14
CA ILE A 183 2.57 -4.55 14.65
C ILE A 183 1.73 -5.21 15.75
N ALA A 184 1.22 -6.43 15.52
CA ALA A 184 0.43 -7.15 16.52
C ALA A 184 1.22 -7.41 17.82
N GLU A 185 2.51 -7.72 17.71
CA GLU A 185 3.39 -7.98 18.86
C GLU A 185 3.73 -6.69 19.64
N LYS A 186 4.08 -5.60 18.93
CA LYS A 186 4.49 -4.34 19.58
C LYS A 186 3.31 -3.56 20.15
N PHE A 187 2.14 -3.68 19.54
CA PHE A 187 0.92 -2.97 19.93
C PHE A 187 -0.17 -3.93 20.43
N ASP A 188 0.22 -4.97 21.19
CA ASP A 188 -0.71 -5.96 21.73
C ASP A 188 -1.88 -5.30 22.49
N GLY A 189 -3.08 -5.84 22.27
CA GLY A 189 -4.33 -5.32 22.82
C GLY A 189 -4.88 -4.05 22.17
N ILE A 190 -4.18 -3.44 21.21
CA ILE A 190 -4.65 -2.23 20.49
C ILE A 190 -5.22 -2.65 19.11
N PRO A 191 -6.50 -2.37 18.81
CA PRO A 191 -7.07 -2.66 17.50
C PRO A 191 -6.38 -1.87 16.38
N VAL A 192 -6.05 -2.57 15.29
CA VAL A 192 -5.52 -1.98 14.06
C VAL A 192 -6.60 -1.99 12.98
N TYR A 193 -6.79 -0.85 12.33
CA TYR A 193 -7.63 -0.70 11.15
C TYR A 193 -6.74 -0.48 9.93
N PRO A 194 -6.35 -1.56 9.24
CA PRO A 194 -5.47 -1.48 8.09
C PRO A 194 -6.20 -1.05 6.81
N ASN A 195 -5.44 -0.65 5.81
CA ASN A 195 -5.89 -0.28 4.48
C ASN A 195 -4.91 -0.84 3.43
N VAL A 196 -5.41 -1.02 2.20
CA VAL A 196 -4.61 -1.55 1.09
C VAL A 196 -3.92 -0.39 0.38
N GLY A 197 -2.60 -0.34 0.42
CA GLY A 197 -1.80 0.58 -0.39
C GLY A 197 -1.58 0.04 -1.79
N ASN A 198 -0.91 0.82 -2.64
CA ASN A 198 -0.73 0.48 -4.04
C ASN A 198 0.44 -0.51 -4.26
N HIS A 199 1.38 -0.58 -3.29
CA HIS A 199 2.54 -1.49 -3.34
C HIS A 199 2.24 -2.93 -2.89
N GLU A 200 1.13 -3.18 -2.20
CA GLU A 200 0.73 -4.52 -1.72
C GLU A 200 0.56 -5.56 -2.85
N SER A 201 0.08 -5.12 -4.01
CA SER A 201 -0.21 -5.98 -5.16
C SER A 201 1.07 -6.42 -5.89
N HIS A 202 0.94 -7.49 -6.66
CA HIS A 202 1.99 -7.98 -7.54
C HIS A 202 1.40 -8.27 -8.93
N PRO A 203 1.91 -7.61 -9.98
CA PRO A 203 2.86 -6.47 -9.94
C PRO A 203 2.28 -5.25 -9.20
N SER A 204 3.14 -4.32 -8.76
CA SER A 204 2.70 -3.12 -8.02
C SER A 204 1.71 -2.29 -8.84
N ASN A 205 0.74 -1.67 -8.17
CA ASN A 205 -0.38 -0.92 -8.76
C ASN A 205 -1.36 -1.74 -9.62
N VAL A 206 -1.24 -3.06 -9.68
CA VAL A 206 -2.14 -3.90 -10.48
C VAL A 206 -3.22 -4.52 -9.60
N PHE A 207 -4.38 -3.85 -9.57
CA PHE A 207 -5.59 -4.30 -8.87
C PHE A 207 -6.63 -4.76 -9.90
N GLY A 208 -6.39 -5.96 -10.46
CA GLY A 208 -7.27 -6.51 -11.48
C GLY A 208 -8.66 -6.84 -10.93
N ALA A 209 -9.69 -6.44 -11.68
CA ALA A 209 -11.09 -6.65 -11.32
C ALA A 209 -11.40 -8.12 -11.00
N ILE A 210 -12.37 -8.35 -10.11
CA ILE A 210 -12.71 -9.69 -9.61
C ILE A 210 -13.18 -10.67 -10.71
N ASP A 211 -13.66 -10.17 -11.84
CA ASP A 211 -14.08 -10.92 -13.02
C ASP A 211 -12.95 -11.20 -14.02
N ALA A 212 -11.76 -10.65 -13.81
CA ALA A 212 -10.57 -11.00 -14.58
C ALA A 212 -10.10 -12.43 -14.25
N PRO A 213 -9.41 -13.11 -15.19
CA PRO A 213 -8.77 -14.40 -14.96
C PRO A 213 -7.93 -14.43 -13.69
N ALA A 214 -7.84 -15.60 -13.05
CA ALA A 214 -7.18 -15.79 -11.75
C ALA A 214 -5.70 -15.37 -11.74
N GLU A 215 -5.04 -15.44 -12.89
CA GLU A 215 -3.68 -14.96 -13.09
C GLU A 215 -3.55 -13.44 -13.00
N PHE A 216 -4.59 -12.68 -13.34
CA PHE A 216 -4.59 -11.21 -13.43
C PHE A 216 -5.38 -10.51 -12.32
N ASN A 217 -6.20 -11.23 -11.56
CA ASN A 217 -6.90 -10.64 -10.41
C ASN A 217 -6.07 -10.67 -9.12
N VAL A 218 -6.53 -9.90 -8.13
CA VAL A 218 -5.86 -9.71 -6.82
C VAL A 218 -6.51 -10.49 -5.68
N ARG A 219 -7.33 -11.51 -5.99
CA ARG A 219 -8.00 -12.32 -4.95
C ARG A 219 -7.02 -12.95 -3.95
N TRP A 220 -5.87 -13.40 -4.44
CA TRP A 220 -4.80 -13.96 -3.61
C TRP A 220 -4.33 -13.00 -2.51
N LEU A 221 -4.32 -11.69 -2.79
CA LEU A 221 -3.89 -10.65 -1.86
C LEU A 221 -4.98 -10.48 -0.80
N TYR A 222 -6.24 -10.31 -1.20
CA TYR A 222 -7.34 -10.12 -0.25
C TYR A 222 -7.55 -11.31 0.67
N GLU A 223 -7.41 -12.54 0.17
CA GLU A 223 -7.42 -13.76 0.99
C GLU A 223 -6.28 -13.76 2.01
N HIS A 224 -5.08 -13.33 1.60
CA HIS A 224 -3.94 -13.20 2.49
C HIS A 224 -4.15 -12.11 3.55
N LEU A 225 -4.60 -10.92 3.13
CA LEU A 225 -4.89 -9.80 4.02
C LEU A 225 -5.93 -10.19 5.07
N TRP A 226 -7.02 -10.86 4.69
CA TRP A 226 -7.98 -11.38 5.66
C TRP A 226 -7.33 -12.36 6.65
N SER A 227 -6.48 -13.28 6.16
CA SER A 227 -5.81 -14.27 7.02
C SER A 227 -4.92 -13.65 8.10
N ILE A 228 -4.46 -12.41 7.92
CA ILE A 228 -3.65 -11.68 8.91
C ILE A 228 -4.48 -10.63 9.68
N TRP A 229 -5.46 -9.98 9.04
CA TRP A 229 -6.29 -8.90 9.61
C TRP A 229 -7.48 -9.37 10.45
N TYR A 230 -7.95 -10.61 10.29
CA TYR A 230 -9.12 -11.12 11.02
C TYR A 230 -9.01 -10.99 12.55
N ARG A 231 -7.78 -10.89 13.07
CA ARG A 231 -7.50 -10.66 14.50
C ARG A 231 -7.97 -9.31 15.02
N TRP A 232 -8.10 -8.30 14.14
CA TRP A 232 -8.47 -6.93 14.51
C TRP A 232 -9.85 -6.51 13.99
N LEU A 233 -10.32 -7.14 12.91
CA LEU A 233 -11.54 -6.77 12.23
C LEU A 233 -12.74 -7.60 12.68
N PRO A 234 -13.97 -7.03 12.66
CA PRO A 234 -15.16 -7.82 12.93
C PRO A 234 -15.40 -8.85 11.83
N THR A 235 -16.05 -9.95 12.14
CA THR A 235 -16.24 -11.08 11.21
C THR A 235 -17.05 -10.71 9.96
N ASP A 236 -17.94 -9.72 10.05
CA ASP A 236 -18.72 -9.22 8.91
C ASP A 236 -17.88 -8.42 7.90
N ALA A 237 -16.67 -7.98 8.27
CA ALA A 237 -15.73 -7.35 7.35
C ALA A 237 -15.12 -8.35 6.34
N GLU A 238 -15.13 -9.66 6.64
CA GLU A 238 -14.57 -10.71 5.77
C GLU A 238 -15.06 -10.57 4.33
N GLN A 239 -16.38 -10.44 4.17
CA GLN A 239 -17.00 -10.41 2.85
C GLN A 239 -16.50 -9.24 2.00
N THR A 240 -16.35 -8.04 2.59
CA THR A 240 -15.93 -6.85 1.84
C THR A 240 -14.42 -6.84 1.62
N VAL A 241 -13.63 -7.31 2.59
CA VAL A 241 -12.18 -7.47 2.43
C VAL A 241 -11.89 -8.43 1.28
N LEU A 242 -12.51 -9.62 1.27
CA LEU A 242 -12.31 -10.61 0.20
C LEU A 242 -12.83 -10.14 -1.16
N LYS A 243 -13.78 -9.19 -1.19
CA LYS A 243 -14.36 -8.67 -2.43
C LYS A 243 -13.50 -7.59 -3.09
N GLY A 244 -12.86 -6.71 -2.31
CA GLY A 244 -12.14 -5.56 -2.88
C GLY A 244 -11.19 -4.85 -1.91
N GLY A 245 -10.80 -5.49 -0.80
CA GLY A 245 -9.86 -4.92 0.16
C GLY A 245 -10.40 -3.74 0.97
N TYR A 246 -11.70 -3.42 0.90
CA TYR A 246 -12.35 -2.38 1.69
C TYR A 246 -13.21 -2.98 2.79
N TYR A 247 -13.50 -2.19 3.82
CA TYR A 247 -14.42 -2.61 4.89
C TYR A 247 -14.91 -1.43 5.72
N THR A 248 -15.88 -1.72 6.60
CA THR A 248 -16.23 -0.81 7.69
C THR A 248 -16.15 -1.54 9.02
N ALA A 249 -15.83 -0.82 10.08
CA ALA A 249 -15.84 -1.34 11.44
C ALA A 249 -16.44 -0.31 12.39
N SER A 250 -17.01 -0.77 13.50
CA SER A 250 -17.55 0.12 14.55
C SER A 250 -16.85 -0.16 15.87
N PRO A 251 -15.77 0.56 16.18
CA PRO A 251 -15.03 0.37 17.43
C PRO A 251 -15.90 0.65 18.67
N LYS A 252 -16.88 1.54 18.53
CA LYS A 252 -17.86 1.91 19.55
C LYS A 252 -19.16 2.37 18.89
N GLN A 253 -20.28 2.25 19.61
CA GLN A 253 -21.56 2.84 19.23
C GLN A 253 -21.38 4.34 18.91
N GLY A 254 -21.88 4.77 17.75
CA GLY A 254 -21.79 6.16 17.28
C GLY A 254 -20.50 6.52 16.56
N PHE A 255 -19.54 5.59 16.43
CA PHE A 255 -18.30 5.79 15.66
C PHE A 255 -18.10 4.67 14.64
N ARG A 256 -17.79 5.05 13.40
CA ARG A 256 -17.56 4.13 12.29
C ARG A 256 -16.24 4.47 11.61
N VAL A 257 -15.41 3.45 11.44
CA VAL A 257 -14.24 3.46 10.57
C VAL A 257 -14.68 2.92 9.21
N ILE A 258 -14.26 3.61 8.14
CA ILE A 258 -14.48 3.20 6.76
C ILE A 258 -13.09 3.15 6.11
N SER A 259 -12.63 1.94 5.78
CA SER A 259 -11.37 1.71 5.08
C SER A 259 -11.68 1.49 3.60
N ILE A 260 -11.19 2.39 2.75
CA ILE A 260 -11.47 2.42 1.31
C ILE A 260 -10.23 1.92 0.59
N ASN A 261 -10.34 0.90 -0.25
CA ASN A 261 -9.28 0.59 -1.21
C ASN A 261 -9.38 1.60 -2.35
N SER A 262 -8.47 2.59 -2.38
CA SER A 262 -8.46 3.64 -3.40
C SER A 262 -7.81 3.23 -4.73
N ASN A 263 -7.33 1.98 -4.83
CA ASN A 263 -6.76 1.45 -6.06
C ASN A 263 -7.83 0.90 -7.03
N GLU A 264 -9.06 0.68 -6.54
CA GLU A 264 -10.21 0.17 -7.30
C GLU A 264 -11.34 1.21 -7.43
#